data_AF-A0A2P4T7M9-F1
#
_entry.id   AF-A0A2P4T7M9-F1
#
_cell.length_a   1.000
_cell.length_b   1.000
_cell.length_c   1.000
_cell.angle_alpha   90.00
_cell.angle_beta   90.00
_cell.angle_gamma   90.00
#
_symmetry.space_group_name_H-M   'P 1'
#
loop_
_entity.id
_entity.type
_entity.pdbx_description
1 polymer ?
#
loop_
_entity_poly.entity_id
_entity_poly.type
_entity_poly.pdbx_seq_one_letter_code
_entity_poly.pdbx_strand_id
1 'polypeptide(L)'
;MTMDALQLANTAFAVDMFKKLCEKDRTANIVFAPLCTSTSLALAYKATKGDTADQMKKDFVNSTKRPFPSELELVEFKEKAEETRQKINKSLSELTDGKMENILNEDSVSDQTQILLVNAAYFVTNWMKKFPEAEIKECPFKVNKTETKPVQMMNLEATFCLGYVKELNVAILELPCLNKHISMLILLPKDIEDETTGLEKVLHVNNAAGTTSPESELEGAVPENKPELSQERETSPSLVCLL
;
A
#
# COMPACT_ATOMS: atom_id res chain seq x y z
N MET A 1 15.85 -17.51 8.45
CA MET A 1 14.61 -17.14 7.73
C MET A 1 14.98 -17.05 6.26
N THR A 2 14.31 -17.79 5.39
CA THR A 2 14.49 -17.67 3.93
C THR A 2 13.79 -16.40 3.44
N MET A 3 14.17 -15.87 2.27
CA MET A 3 13.51 -14.69 1.71
C MET A 3 12.01 -14.93 1.48
N ASP A 4 11.65 -16.13 1.02
CA ASP A 4 10.25 -16.51 0.76
C ASP A 4 9.39 -16.51 2.03
N ALA A 5 9.94 -16.96 3.17
CA ALA A 5 9.23 -16.95 4.44
C ALA A 5 8.98 -15.53 4.95
N LEU A 6 9.90 -14.59 4.67
CA LEU A 6 9.72 -13.18 5.03
C LEU A 6 8.68 -12.51 4.13
N GLN A 7 8.68 -12.82 2.83
CA GLN A 7 7.66 -12.35 1.90
C GLN A 7 6.27 -12.81 2.36
N LEU A 8 6.08 -14.11 2.63
CA LEU A 8 4.80 -14.65 3.08
C LEU A 8 4.33 -13.99 4.39
N ALA A 9 5.24 -13.74 5.34
CA ALA A 9 4.92 -13.06 6.58
C ALA A 9 4.49 -11.60 6.36
N ASN A 10 5.15 -10.87 5.45
CA ASN A 10 4.76 -9.50 5.10
C ASN A 10 3.41 -9.46 4.38
N THR A 11 3.13 -10.40 3.46
CA THR A 11 1.83 -10.52 2.81
C THR A 11 0.72 -10.81 3.81
N ALA A 12 0.94 -11.74 4.74
CA ALA A 12 -0.03 -12.04 5.80
C ALA A 12 -0.29 -10.82 6.70
N PHE A 13 0.77 -10.12 7.13
CA PHE A 13 0.65 -8.88 7.89
C PHE A 13 -0.14 -7.80 7.13
N ALA A 14 0.11 -7.66 5.83
CA ALA A 14 -0.60 -6.71 4.97
C ALA A 14 -2.10 -7.02 4.91
N VAL A 15 -2.46 -8.29 4.70
CA VAL A 15 -3.86 -8.75 4.69
C VAL A 15 -4.54 -8.46 6.02
N ASP A 16 -3.90 -8.78 7.14
CA ASP A 16 -4.46 -8.55 8.48
C ASP A 16 -4.61 -7.06 8.80
N MET A 17 -3.64 -6.23 8.40
CA MET A 17 -3.71 -4.78 8.55
C MET A 17 -4.84 -4.19 7.70
N PHE A 18 -4.96 -4.61 6.44
CA PHE A 18 -6.03 -4.16 5.56
C PHE A 18 -7.42 -4.49 6.13
N LYS A 19 -7.63 -5.73 6.63
CA LYS A 19 -8.89 -6.12 7.29
C LYS A 19 -9.27 -5.15 8.41
N LYS A 20 -8.31 -4.83 9.29
CA LYS A 20 -8.52 -3.87 10.38
C LYS A 20 -8.83 -2.45 9.91
N LEU A 21 -8.23 -2.01 8.79
CA LEU A 21 -8.53 -0.71 8.20
C LEU A 21 -9.95 -0.68 7.61
N CYS A 22 -10.38 -1.75 6.95
CA CYS A 22 -11.75 -1.90 6.45
C CYS A 22 -12.80 -1.91 7.57
N GLU A 23 -12.48 -2.43 8.75
CA GLU A 23 -13.39 -2.37 9.91
C GLU A 23 -13.66 -0.93 10.37
N LYS A 24 -12.70 -0.01 10.16
CA LYS A 24 -12.81 1.39 10.58
C LYS A 24 -13.68 2.21 9.63
N ASP A 25 -13.53 1.99 8.33
CA ASP A 25 -14.36 2.62 7.30
C ASP A 25 -14.46 1.70 6.08
N ARG A 26 -15.68 1.20 5.83
CA ARG A 26 -15.97 0.24 4.73
C ARG A 26 -16.19 0.92 3.38
N THR A 27 -16.36 2.24 3.38
CA THR A 27 -16.72 3.03 2.20
C THR A 27 -15.57 3.90 1.72
N ALA A 28 -14.55 4.09 2.55
CA ALA A 28 -13.37 4.85 2.21
C ALA A 28 -12.40 4.06 1.33
N ASN A 29 -11.69 4.84 0.54
CA ASN A 29 -10.50 4.46 -0.17
C ASN A 29 -9.35 4.19 0.81
N ILE A 30 -8.75 3.00 0.75
CA ILE A 30 -7.68 2.57 1.66
C ILE A 30 -6.39 2.35 0.86
N VAL A 31 -5.36 3.11 1.23
CA VAL A 31 -3.98 2.93 0.76
C VAL A 31 -3.05 2.90 1.95
N PHE A 32 -2.13 1.95 1.96
CA PHE A 32 -1.07 1.87 2.95
C PHE A 32 0.14 1.14 2.36
N ALA A 33 1.30 1.27 3.00
CA ALA A 33 2.53 0.58 2.62
C ALA A 33 2.88 -0.48 3.70
N PRO A 34 2.48 -1.75 3.50
CA PRO A 34 2.68 -2.80 4.51
C PRO A 34 4.15 -3.01 4.84
N LEU A 35 5.02 -3.03 3.82
CA LEU A 35 6.46 -3.26 4.00
C LEU A 35 7.14 -2.17 4.83
N CYS A 36 6.78 -0.90 4.61
CA CYS A 36 7.27 0.21 5.45
C CYS A 36 6.79 0.05 6.90
N THR A 37 5.54 -0.35 7.08
CA THR A 37 4.95 -0.52 8.42
C THR A 37 5.58 -1.69 9.17
N SER A 38 5.74 -2.84 8.52
CA SER A 38 6.38 -4.01 9.12
C SER A 38 7.84 -3.73 9.47
N THR A 39 8.56 -3.00 8.62
CA THR A 39 9.95 -2.58 8.86
C THR A 39 10.08 -1.65 10.07
N SER A 40 9.28 -0.59 10.14
CA SER A 40 9.27 0.36 11.26
C SER A 40 8.90 -0.31 12.58
N LEU A 41 7.95 -1.25 12.57
CA LEU A 41 7.59 -2.04 13.76
C LEU A 41 8.70 -3.01 14.16
N ALA A 42 9.37 -3.65 13.20
CA ALA A 42 10.50 -4.54 13.49
C ALA A 42 11.69 -3.76 14.11
N LEU A 43 11.93 -2.53 13.66
CA LEU A 43 12.89 -1.61 14.26
C LEU A 43 12.49 -1.28 15.71
N ALA A 44 11.25 -0.84 15.94
CA ALA A 44 10.76 -0.53 17.28
C ALA A 44 10.86 -1.75 18.21
N TYR A 45 10.50 -2.95 17.74
CA TYR A 45 10.61 -4.19 18.52
C TYR A 45 12.06 -4.54 18.87
N LYS A 46 13.01 -4.31 17.97
CA LYS A 46 14.44 -4.49 18.30
C LYS A 46 14.92 -3.44 19.29
N ALA A 47 14.39 -2.22 19.24
CA ALA A 47 14.73 -1.14 20.16
C ALA A 47 14.28 -1.40 21.61
N THR A 48 13.30 -2.27 21.84
CA THR A 48 12.74 -2.53 23.19
C THR A 48 13.35 -3.75 23.90
N LYS A 49 14.27 -4.48 23.26
CA LYS A 49 14.74 -5.81 23.70
C LYS A 49 16.01 -5.84 24.59
N GLY A 50 16.45 -4.72 25.15
CA GLY A 50 17.66 -4.67 25.98
C GLY A 50 17.52 -3.79 27.22
N ASP A 51 18.42 -4.00 28.18
CA ASP A 51 18.22 -3.56 29.57
C ASP A 51 18.84 -2.18 29.93
N THR A 52 19.43 -1.44 28.98
CA THR A 52 19.99 -0.09 29.26
C THR A 52 19.85 0.87 28.08
N ALA A 53 19.12 1.97 28.27
CA ALA A 53 18.78 2.96 27.24
C ALA A 53 20.01 3.62 26.55
N ASP A 54 21.12 3.80 27.25
CA ASP A 54 22.32 4.45 26.72
C ASP A 54 23.21 3.52 25.87
N GLN A 55 23.27 2.23 26.22
CA GLN A 55 23.93 1.21 25.40
C GLN A 55 23.10 0.89 24.16
N MET A 56 21.77 0.88 24.28
CA MET A 56 20.87 0.84 23.14
C MET A 56 21.15 1.97 22.15
N LYS A 57 21.27 3.23 22.60
CA LYS A 57 21.38 4.38 21.68
C LYS A 57 22.53 4.30 20.67
N LYS A 58 23.68 3.70 21.00
CA LYS A 58 24.81 3.56 20.07
C LYS A 58 24.86 2.20 19.39
N ASP A 59 24.66 1.11 20.13
CA ASP A 59 24.78 -0.24 19.58
C ASP A 59 23.55 -0.62 18.75
N PHE A 60 22.34 -0.18 19.13
CA PHE A 60 21.14 -0.35 18.32
C PHE A 60 21.28 0.38 16.98
N VAL A 61 21.62 1.67 17.00
CA VAL A 61 21.82 2.48 15.79
C VAL A 61 22.90 1.87 14.90
N ASN A 62 24.00 1.38 15.47
CA ASN A 62 25.04 0.71 14.68
C ASN A 62 24.61 -0.67 14.17
N SER A 63 23.77 -1.40 14.91
CA SER A 63 23.22 -2.69 14.48
C SER A 63 22.13 -2.55 13.40
N THR A 64 21.43 -1.41 13.35
CA THR A 64 20.42 -1.11 12.34
C THR A 64 21.00 -0.45 11.10
N LYS A 65 22.18 0.19 11.16
CA LYS A 65 22.86 0.79 10.00
C LYS A 65 23.14 -0.15 8.83
N ARG A 66 23.29 -1.46 9.06
CA ARG A 66 23.49 -2.44 7.97
C ARG A 66 22.17 -2.83 7.27
N PRO A 67 21.11 -3.22 8.00
CA PRO A 67 19.83 -3.52 7.37
C PRO A 67 19.01 -2.26 6.96
N PHE A 68 19.21 -1.12 7.63
CA PHE A 68 18.40 0.10 7.51
C PHE A 68 19.27 1.37 7.57
N PRO A 69 20.09 1.65 6.52
CA PRO A 69 21.17 2.64 6.59
C PRO A 69 20.74 4.09 6.87
N SER A 70 19.45 4.41 6.72
CA SER A 70 18.91 5.77 6.78
C SER A 70 17.53 5.88 7.46
N GLU A 71 17.10 4.87 8.21
CA GLU A 71 15.73 4.82 8.78
C GLU A 71 15.63 5.22 10.26
N LEU A 72 16.74 5.64 10.89
CA LEU A 72 16.75 6.04 12.30
C LEU A 72 17.51 7.35 12.50
N GLU A 73 16.81 8.36 12.98
CA GLU A 73 17.37 9.64 13.40
C GLU A 73 17.06 9.91 14.89
N LEU A 74 18.05 10.45 15.60
CA LEU A 74 17.88 10.94 16.97
C LEU A 74 17.52 12.42 16.92
N VAL A 75 16.36 12.77 17.49
CA VAL A 75 15.83 14.13 17.52
C VAL A 75 15.53 14.56 18.95
N GLU A 76 15.32 15.86 19.17
CA GLU A 76 15.02 16.43 20.50
C GLU A 76 13.58 16.95 20.53
N PHE A 77 12.69 16.21 21.20
CA PHE A 77 11.31 16.63 21.39
C PHE A 77 11.11 17.46 22.66
N LYS A 78 11.87 17.21 23.73
CA LYS A 78 11.56 17.72 25.08
C LYS A 78 11.59 19.24 25.17
N GLU A 79 12.56 19.87 24.52
CA GLU A 79 12.70 21.34 24.52
C GLU A 79 12.37 21.97 23.17
N LYS A 80 12.29 21.14 22.12
CA LYS A 80 12.28 21.58 20.72
C LYS A 80 11.24 20.87 19.86
N ALA A 81 10.13 20.42 20.45
CA ALA A 81 9.09 19.65 19.76
C ALA A 81 8.66 20.29 18.43
N GLU A 82 8.35 21.59 18.43
CA GLU A 82 7.87 22.30 17.24
C GLU A 82 8.97 22.47 16.17
N GLU A 83 10.20 22.83 16.57
CA GLU A 83 11.35 22.89 15.66
C GLU A 83 11.62 21.52 15.02
N THR A 84 11.57 20.46 15.82
CA THR A 84 11.75 19.07 15.37
C THR A 84 10.62 18.64 14.44
N ARG A 85 9.36 18.98 14.73
CA ARG A 85 8.21 18.71 13.85
C ARG A 85 8.39 19.32 12.47
N GLN A 86 8.76 20.60 12.42
CA GLN A 86 9.00 21.33 11.17
C GLN A 86 10.17 20.74 10.39
N LYS A 87 11.25 20.36 11.08
CA LYS A 87 12.39 19.67 10.47
C LYS A 87 11.96 18.35 9.81
N ILE A 88 11.18 17.53 10.52
CA ILE A 88 10.69 16.25 9.98
C ILE A 88 9.81 16.47 8.76
N ASN A 89 8.82 17.37 8.84
CA ASN A 89 7.95 17.69 7.69
C ASN A 89 8.74 18.19 6.48
N LYS A 90 9.75 19.04 6.70
CA LYS A 90 10.62 19.53 5.63
C LYS A 90 11.42 18.38 5.00
N SER A 91 12.04 17.53 5.81
CA SER A 91 12.79 16.37 5.30
C SER A 91 11.90 15.39 4.54
N LEU A 92 10.67 15.15 4.99
CA LEU A 92 9.70 14.31 4.26
C LEU A 92 9.30 14.92 2.91
N SER A 93 9.06 16.23 2.88
CA SER A 93 8.77 16.93 1.63
C SER A 93 9.94 16.81 0.65
N GLU A 94 11.18 17.06 1.11
CA GLU A 94 12.39 16.95 0.28
C GLU A 94 12.61 15.51 -0.23
N LEU A 95 12.41 14.50 0.61
CA LEU A 95 12.55 13.08 0.24
C LEU A 95 11.45 12.57 -0.70
N THR A 96 10.34 13.30 -0.80
CA THR A 96 9.19 12.93 -1.62
C THR A 96 8.97 13.87 -2.80
N ASP A 97 10.00 14.64 -3.20
CA ASP A 97 9.91 15.63 -4.28
C ASP A 97 8.72 16.61 -4.12
N GLY A 98 8.41 16.99 -2.87
CA GLY A 98 7.31 17.88 -2.51
C GLY A 98 5.92 17.22 -2.55
N LYS A 99 5.82 15.89 -2.66
CA LYS A 99 4.52 15.19 -2.71
C LYS A 99 3.88 15.01 -1.34
N MET A 100 4.68 14.97 -0.28
CA MET A 100 4.21 14.78 1.09
C MET A 100 4.64 15.94 1.97
N GLU A 101 3.76 16.93 2.09
CA GLU A 101 3.97 18.11 2.93
C GLU A 101 3.10 18.03 4.19
N ASN A 102 3.63 18.52 5.30
CA ASN A 102 2.89 18.69 6.56
C ASN A 102 2.21 17.40 7.07
N ILE A 103 2.89 16.25 6.95
CA ILE A 103 2.40 14.94 7.43
C ILE A 103 2.14 14.96 8.94
N LEU A 104 2.98 15.68 9.70
CA LEU A 104 2.77 15.92 11.12
C LEU A 104 2.08 17.28 11.31
N ASN A 105 0.83 17.27 11.78
CA ASN A 105 0.10 18.49 12.18
C ASN A 105 0.60 19.03 13.54
N GLU A 106 0.16 20.23 13.93
CA GLU A 106 0.64 20.92 15.14
C GLU A 106 0.50 20.09 16.43
N ASP A 107 -0.53 19.23 16.50
CA ASP A 107 -0.80 18.37 17.66
C ASP A 107 -0.19 16.96 17.55
N SER A 108 0.56 16.66 16.49
CA SER A 108 1.10 15.31 16.23
C SER A 108 2.24 14.90 17.16
N VAL A 109 2.98 15.88 17.71
CA VAL A 109 4.12 15.66 18.60
C VAL A 109 4.12 16.68 19.73
N SER A 110 4.71 16.33 20.85
CA SER A 110 4.86 17.19 22.03
C SER A 110 6.21 16.97 22.71
N ASP A 111 6.47 17.71 23.77
CA ASP A 111 7.61 17.51 24.67
C ASP A 111 7.61 16.14 25.37
N GLN A 112 6.46 15.44 25.36
CA GLN A 112 6.31 14.09 25.89
C GLN A 112 6.58 13.00 24.85
N THR A 113 6.79 13.33 23.57
CA THR A 113 7.05 12.36 22.50
C THR A 113 8.44 11.72 22.68
N GLN A 114 8.47 10.40 22.89
CA GLN A 114 9.73 9.64 23.08
C GLN A 114 10.20 8.92 21.81
N ILE A 115 9.25 8.35 21.06
CA ILE A 115 9.50 7.62 19.81
C ILE A 115 8.42 8.05 18.82
N LEU A 116 8.84 8.38 17.60
CA LEU A 116 7.95 8.68 16.49
C LEU A 116 8.33 7.76 15.33
N LEU A 117 7.35 7.02 14.81
CA LEU A 117 7.50 6.23 13.58
C LEU A 117 6.77 6.98 12.47
N VAL A 118 7.49 7.36 11.42
CA VAL A 118 6.91 8.04 10.26
C VAL A 118 7.15 7.21 9.01
N ASN A 119 6.06 6.79 8.37
CA ASN A 119 6.10 6.08 7.10
C ASN A 119 5.50 6.98 6.02
N ALA A 120 6.28 7.28 4.99
CA ALA A 120 5.88 8.07 3.84
C ALA A 120 6.21 7.28 2.58
N ALA A 121 5.20 6.96 1.78
CA ALA A 121 5.36 6.20 0.54
C ALA A 121 4.47 6.82 -0.53
N TYR A 122 5.06 7.21 -1.65
CA TYR A 122 4.36 7.61 -2.87
C TYR A 122 4.80 6.73 -4.02
N PHE A 123 3.89 6.46 -4.95
CA PHE A 123 4.17 5.64 -6.11
C PHE A 123 3.69 6.37 -7.36
N VAL A 124 4.62 6.74 -8.23
CA VAL A 124 4.31 7.25 -9.58
C VAL A 124 4.61 6.14 -10.57
N THR A 125 3.56 5.58 -11.14
CA THR A 125 3.69 4.45 -12.05
C THR A 125 4.03 4.88 -13.47
N ASN A 126 4.91 4.11 -14.11
CA ASN A 126 5.11 4.12 -15.55
C ASN A 126 4.68 2.74 -16.08
N TRP A 127 3.51 2.66 -16.69
CA TRP A 127 2.99 1.41 -17.24
C TRP A 127 3.86 0.86 -18.36
N MET A 128 4.03 -0.47 -18.41
CA MET A 128 4.68 -1.14 -19.53
C MET A 128 3.91 -0.89 -20.85
N LYS A 129 2.57 -0.85 -20.78
CA LYS A 129 1.68 -0.47 -21.88
C LYS A 129 0.92 0.77 -21.45
N LYS A 130 1.21 1.91 -22.08
CA LYS A 130 0.64 3.21 -21.69
C LYS A 130 -0.78 3.37 -22.22
N PHE A 131 -1.64 3.97 -21.40
CA PHE A 131 -2.95 4.43 -21.83
C PHE A 131 -2.80 5.66 -22.74
N PRO A 132 -3.40 5.67 -23.94
CA PRO A 132 -3.40 6.84 -24.80
C PRO A 132 -4.22 7.97 -24.16
N GLU A 133 -3.65 9.17 -24.05
CA GLU A 133 -4.36 10.33 -23.46
C GLU A 133 -5.65 10.69 -24.22
N ALA A 134 -5.68 10.46 -25.53
CA ALA A 134 -6.86 10.67 -26.38
C ALA A 134 -8.03 9.73 -26.05
N GLU A 135 -7.76 8.62 -25.38
CA GLU A 135 -8.77 7.63 -24.96
C GLU A 135 -9.19 7.81 -23.49
N ILE A 136 -8.70 8.85 -22.81
CA ILE A 136 -9.17 9.25 -21.49
C ILE A 136 -10.47 10.03 -21.66
N LYS A 137 -11.57 9.51 -21.10
CA LYS A 137 -12.92 10.07 -21.25
C LYS A 137 -13.63 10.08 -19.90
N GLU A 138 -14.49 11.08 -19.68
CA GLU A 138 -15.36 11.06 -18.51
C GLU A 138 -16.40 9.94 -18.63
N CYS A 139 -16.50 9.08 -17.61
CA CYS A 139 -17.43 7.95 -17.57
C CYS A 139 -18.07 7.82 -16.18
N PRO A 140 -19.28 7.25 -16.08
CA PRO A 140 -19.89 6.97 -14.79
C PRO A 140 -19.20 5.78 -14.09
N PHE A 141 -18.66 6.02 -12.90
CA PHE A 141 -18.16 4.99 -11.98
C PHE A 141 -19.24 4.63 -10.95
N LYS A 142 -19.53 3.34 -10.81
CA LYS A 142 -20.52 2.84 -9.83
C LYS A 142 -19.87 2.75 -8.46
N VAL A 143 -20.34 3.57 -7.51
CA VAL A 143 -19.88 3.54 -6.11
C VAL A 143 -20.61 2.44 -5.33
N ASN A 144 -21.88 2.21 -5.67
CA ASN A 144 -22.74 1.13 -5.17
C ASN A 144 -23.77 0.78 -6.26
N LYS A 145 -24.83 0.00 -5.96
CA LYS A 145 -25.80 -0.39 -7.00
C LYS A 145 -26.63 0.78 -7.52
N THR A 146 -26.72 1.88 -6.78
CA THR A 146 -27.63 3.00 -7.07
C THR A 146 -26.90 4.30 -7.41
N GLU A 147 -25.71 4.51 -6.85
CA GLU A 147 -24.95 5.75 -6.98
C GLU A 147 -23.83 5.60 -8.01
N THR A 148 -23.74 6.60 -8.89
CA THR A 148 -22.63 6.75 -9.83
C THR A 148 -22.00 8.12 -9.70
N LYS A 149 -20.68 8.20 -9.87
CA LYS A 149 -19.93 9.46 -9.94
C LYS A 149 -19.17 9.56 -11.26
N PRO A 150 -19.06 10.75 -11.87
CA PRO A 150 -18.24 10.93 -13.06
C PRO A 150 -16.75 10.80 -12.69
N VAL A 151 -16.01 10.03 -13.47
CA VAL A 151 -14.56 9.84 -13.30
C VAL A 151 -13.86 9.91 -14.65
N GLN A 152 -12.58 10.27 -14.66
CA GLN A 152 -11.76 10.23 -15.88
C GLN A 152 -11.31 8.79 -16.12
N MET A 153 -11.97 8.08 -17.03
CA MET A 153 -11.67 6.68 -17.33
C MET A 153 -10.60 6.59 -18.43
N MET A 154 -9.48 5.95 -18.13
CA MET A 154 -8.43 5.58 -19.07
C MET A 154 -8.85 4.32 -19.82
N ASN A 155 -8.71 4.29 -21.14
CA ASN A 155 -9.04 3.11 -21.95
C ASN A 155 -7.83 2.61 -22.75
N LEU A 156 -7.65 1.29 -22.82
CA LEU A 156 -6.56 0.66 -23.58
C LEU A 156 -6.97 -0.74 -24.03
N GLU A 157 -6.84 -1.01 -25.34
CA GLU A 157 -6.98 -2.35 -25.90
C GLU A 157 -5.60 -3.02 -26.00
N ALA A 158 -5.32 -4.00 -25.14
CA ALA A 158 -4.06 -4.75 -25.16
C ALA A 158 -4.16 -6.10 -24.44
N THR A 159 -3.23 -7.02 -24.71
CA THR A 159 -3.13 -8.31 -24.01
C THR A 159 -2.58 -8.15 -22.59
N PHE A 160 -3.25 -8.72 -21.59
CA PHE A 160 -2.80 -8.74 -20.19
C PHE A 160 -2.98 -10.12 -19.58
N CYS A 161 -2.31 -10.39 -18.46
CA CYS A 161 -2.58 -11.59 -17.64
C CYS A 161 -3.87 -11.36 -16.87
N LEU A 162 -4.89 -12.19 -17.12
CA LEU A 162 -6.17 -12.13 -16.43
C LEU A 162 -6.49 -13.50 -15.83
N GLY A 163 -6.65 -13.54 -14.52
CA GLY A 163 -7.15 -14.68 -13.76
C GLY A 163 -8.60 -14.48 -13.35
N TYR A 164 -9.30 -15.57 -13.01
CA TYR A 164 -10.64 -15.50 -12.45
C TYR A 164 -10.82 -16.54 -11.34
N VAL A 165 -11.15 -16.05 -10.14
CA VAL A 165 -11.41 -16.89 -8.97
C VAL A 165 -12.90 -17.11 -8.85
N LYS A 166 -13.35 -18.30 -9.26
CA LYS A 166 -14.79 -18.65 -9.39
C LYS A 166 -15.50 -18.61 -8.06
N GLU A 167 -14.86 -19.11 -7.00
CA GLU A 167 -15.39 -19.23 -5.64
C GLU A 167 -15.73 -17.86 -5.04
N LEU A 168 -14.97 -16.83 -5.46
CA LEU A 168 -15.13 -15.46 -4.99
C LEU A 168 -15.89 -14.57 -5.98
N ASN A 169 -16.12 -15.05 -7.21
CA ASN A 169 -16.66 -14.25 -8.31
C ASN A 169 -15.83 -12.98 -8.61
N VAL A 170 -14.49 -13.11 -8.55
CA VAL A 170 -13.54 -12.00 -8.72
C VAL A 170 -12.63 -12.23 -9.92
N ALA A 171 -12.49 -11.20 -10.76
CA ALA A 171 -11.46 -11.14 -11.80
C ALA A 171 -10.18 -10.53 -11.22
N ILE A 172 -9.02 -11.06 -11.61
CA ILE A 172 -7.70 -10.58 -11.20
C ILE A 172 -6.94 -10.17 -12.46
N LEU A 173 -6.55 -8.90 -12.55
CA LEU A 173 -5.80 -8.36 -13.67
C LEU A 173 -4.42 -7.91 -13.21
N GLU A 174 -3.37 -8.34 -13.91
CA GLU A 174 -2.01 -7.86 -13.70
C GLU A 174 -1.69 -6.69 -14.66
N LEU A 175 -1.34 -5.54 -14.09
CA LEU A 175 -0.83 -4.37 -14.81
C LEU A 175 0.66 -4.16 -14.51
N PRO A 176 1.57 -4.66 -15.37
CA PRO A 176 2.99 -4.51 -15.15
C PRO A 176 3.47 -3.07 -15.37
N CYS A 177 4.31 -2.60 -14.45
CA CYS A 177 5.08 -1.38 -14.64
C CYS A 177 6.24 -1.62 -15.63
N LEU A 178 6.91 -0.53 -16.02
CA LEU A 178 8.06 -0.56 -16.90
C LEU A 178 9.10 -1.57 -16.36
N ASN A 179 9.65 -2.40 -17.26
CA ASN A 179 10.61 -3.47 -16.95
C ASN A 179 10.08 -4.64 -16.09
N LYS A 180 8.78 -4.68 -15.74
CA LYS A 180 8.11 -5.79 -15.03
C LYS A 180 8.68 -6.15 -13.65
N HIS A 181 9.43 -5.25 -13.02
CA HIS A 181 9.91 -5.46 -11.65
C HIS A 181 8.80 -5.30 -10.60
N ILE A 182 7.78 -4.51 -10.93
CA ILE A 182 6.61 -4.24 -10.09
C ILE A 182 5.39 -4.34 -10.99
N SER A 183 4.33 -4.98 -10.48
CA SER A 183 3.03 -5.07 -11.13
C SER A 183 1.96 -4.60 -10.15
N MET A 184 0.94 -3.91 -10.66
CA MET A 184 -0.28 -3.65 -9.91
C MET A 184 -1.26 -4.79 -10.16
N LEU A 185 -1.80 -5.38 -9.10
CA LEU A 185 -2.87 -6.37 -9.20
C LEU A 185 -4.20 -5.69 -8.93
N ILE A 186 -5.11 -5.75 -9.89
CA ILE A 186 -6.48 -5.26 -9.74
C ILE A 186 -7.38 -6.46 -9.50
N LEU A 187 -8.00 -6.50 -8.32
CA LEU A 187 -9.01 -7.49 -7.95
C LEU A 187 -10.38 -6.84 -8.08
N LEU A 188 -11.15 -7.28 -9.07
CA LEU A 188 -12.45 -6.71 -9.40
C LEU A 188 -13.56 -7.76 -9.24
N PRO A 189 -14.41 -7.64 -8.22
CA PRO A 189 -15.64 -8.43 -8.13
C PRO A 189 -16.55 -8.17 -9.33
N LYS A 190 -17.19 -9.22 -9.86
CA LYS A 190 -18.13 -9.06 -10.99
C LYS A 190 -19.43 -8.36 -10.61
N ASP A 191 -19.82 -8.46 -9.35
CA ASP A 191 -21.03 -7.84 -8.80
C ASP A 191 -20.66 -6.77 -7.76
N ILE A 192 -21.34 -5.62 -7.83
CA ILE A 192 -21.23 -4.55 -6.83
C ILE A 192 -22.27 -4.77 -5.72
N GLU A 193 -21.85 -4.59 -4.48
CA GLU A 193 -22.69 -4.68 -3.29
C GLU A 193 -22.81 -3.32 -2.58
N ASP A 194 -23.91 -3.10 -1.85
CA ASP A 194 -24.31 -1.76 -1.39
C ASP A 194 -23.55 -1.27 -0.14
N GLU A 195 -22.80 -2.16 0.53
CA GLU A 195 -22.13 -1.89 1.81
C GLU A 195 -20.66 -2.30 1.83
N THR A 196 -20.15 -2.82 0.72
CA THR A 196 -18.83 -3.42 0.65
C THR A 196 -18.25 -3.30 -0.75
N THR A 197 -16.93 -3.15 -0.85
CA THR A 197 -16.24 -3.22 -2.15
C THR A 197 -16.14 -4.65 -2.68
N GLY A 198 -16.58 -5.66 -1.92
CA GLY A 198 -16.51 -7.08 -2.27
C GLY A 198 -15.11 -7.69 -2.05
N LEU A 199 -14.10 -6.83 -1.82
CA LEU A 199 -12.71 -7.22 -1.56
C LEU A 199 -12.53 -7.86 -0.18
N GLU A 200 -13.32 -7.49 0.82
CA GLU A 200 -13.29 -8.15 2.14
C GLU A 200 -13.62 -9.64 2.05
N LYS A 201 -14.47 -10.07 1.09
CA LYS A 201 -14.78 -11.48 0.85
C LYS A 201 -13.57 -12.26 0.35
N VAL A 202 -12.73 -11.64 -0.47
CA VAL A 202 -11.45 -12.23 -0.94
C VAL A 202 -10.54 -12.57 0.25
N LEU A 203 -10.56 -11.71 1.27
CA LEU A 203 -9.64 -11.79 2.40
C LEU A 203 -10.12 -12.75 3.50
N HIS A 204 -11.41 -13.11 3.52
CA HIS A 204 -11.94 -14.13 4.43
C HIS A 204 -11.49 -15.55 4.04
N VAL A 205 -11.29 -15.83 2.76
CA VAL A 205 -10.88 -17.17 2.28
C VAL A 205 -9.45 -17.53 2.70
N ASN A 206 -8.55 -16.55 2.78
CA ASN A 206 -7.16 -16.79 3.18
C ASN A 206 -6.97 -17.31 4.63
N ASN A 207 -8.01 -17.23 5.49
CA ASN A 207 -7.96 -17.80 6.85
C ASN A 207 -8.44 -19.26 6.92
N ALA A 208 -9.13 -19.76 5.89
CA ALA A 208 -9.69 -21.11 5.87
C ALA A 208 -8.95 -21.96 4.83
N ALA A 209 -7.90 -22.65 5.29
CA ALA A 209 -7.25 -23.78 4.62
C ALA A 209 -6.44 -23.47 3.35
N GLY A 210 -5.19 -23.01 3.48
CA GLY A 210 -4.12 -23.29 2.51
C GLY A 210 -4.41 -22.95 1.03
N THR A 211 -5.38 -22.09 0.76
CA THR A 211 -5.85 -21.76 -0.59
C THR A 211 -4.95 -20.74 -1.25
N THR A 212 -4.85 -20.89 -2.56
CA THR A 212 -4.04 -20.17 -3.53
C THR A 212 -3.99 -18.66 -3.29
N SER A 213 -2.77 -18.11 -3.14
CA SER A 213 -2.52 -16.67 -3.21
C SER A 213 -3.08 -16.12 -4.54
N PRO A 214 -3.56 -14.86 -4.60
CA PRO A 214 -3.90 -14.20 -5.88
C PRO A 214 -2.78 -14.31 -6.92
N GLU A 215 -1.52 -14.36 -6.46
CA GLU A 215 -0.34 -14.60 -7.30
C GLU A 215 -0.35 -15.99 -7.95
N SER A 216 -0.72 -17.04 -7.20
CA SER A 216 -0.77 -18.41 -7.75
C SER A 216 -1.91 -18.64 -8.74
N GLU A 217 -3.01 -17.87 -8.63
CA GLU A 217 -4.07 -17.87 -9.65
C GLU A 217 -3.60 -17.17 -10.94
N LEU A 218 -2.74 -16.17 -10.84
CA LEU A 218 -2.09 -15.54 -11.99
C LEU A 218 -0.98 -16.41 -12.60
N GLU A 219 -0.28 -17.22 -11.82
CA GLU A 219 0.69 -18.20 -12.36
C GLU A 219 0.03 -19.24 -13.28
N GLY A 220 -1.24 -19.58 -13.01
CA GLY A 220 -2.06 -20.44 -13.88
C GLY A 220 -2.86 -19.70 -14.95
N ALA A 221 -2.84 -18.36 -14.95
CA ALA A 221 -3.62 -17.54 -15.87
C ALA A 221 -3.02 -17.50 -17.27
N VAL A 222 -3.89 -17.50 -18.28
CA VAL A 222 -3.48 -17.37 -19.69
C VAL A 222 -3.67 -15.92 -20.11
N PRO A 223 -2.69 -15.30 -20.83
CA PRO A 223 -2.88 -13.98 -21.39
C PRO A 223 -4.13 -13.94 -22.28
N GLU A 224 -5.10 -13.10 -21.92
CA GLU A 224 -6.35 -13.03 -22.68
C GLU A 224 -6.20 -12.11 -23.90
N ASN A 225 -6.82 -12.49 -25.02
CA ASN A 225 -6.72 -11.75 -26.27
C ASN A 225 -7.39 -10.37 -26.16
N LYS A 226 -6.54 -9.33 -26.12
CA LYS A 226 -6.92 -7.91 -26.24
C LYS A 226 -8.21 -7.51 -25.50
N PRO A 227 -8.31 -7.72 -24.17
CA PRO A 227 -9.37 -7.06 -23.41
C PRO A 227 -9.29 -5.54 -23.58
N GLU A 228 -10.45 -4.90 -23.73
CA GLU A 228 -10.58 -3.45 -23.55
C GLU A 228 -10.53 -3.18 -22.05
N LEU A 229 -9.44 -2.57 -21.61
CA LEU A 229 -9.25 -2.20 -20.22
C LEU A 229 -9.69 -0.75 -20.02
N SER A 230 -10.69 -0.57 -19.17
CA SER A 230 -11.10 0.73 -18.65
C SER A 230 -10.68 0.85 -17.18
N GLN A 231 -9.83 1.82 -16.85
CA GLN A 231 -9.36 2.08 -15.50
C GLN A 231 -9.50 3.56 -15.14
N GLU A 232 -10.03 3.88 -13.97
CA GLU A 232 -10.10 5.27 -13.50
C GLU A 232 -8.70 5.88 -13.36
N ARG A 233 -8.52 7.10 -13.87
CA ARG A 233 -7.34 7.93 -13.65
C ARG A 233 -7.44 8.49 -12.23
N GLU A 234 -6.65 7.93 -11.31
CA GLU A 234 -6.66 8.32 -9.90
C GLU A 234 -6.59 9.84 -9.70
N THR A 235 -7.66 10.39 -9.11
CA THR A 235 -7.63 11.56 -8.22
C THR A 235 -8.04 11.18 -6.78
N SER A 236 -8.40 9.92 -6.53
CA SER A 236 -8.68 9.35 -5.22
C SER A 236 -8.42 7.84 -5.24
N PRO A 237 -7.75 7.24 -4.24
CA PRO A 237 -7.16 5.93 -4.44
C PRO A 237 -8.07 4.79 -3.99
N SER A 238 -8.95 4.35 -4.88
CA SER A 238 -9.70 3.09 -4.73
C SER A 238 -8.83 1.88 -5.15
N LEU A 239 -7.56 1.87 -4.75
CA LEU A 239 -6.57 0.89 -5.18
C LEU A 239 -5.89 0.28 -3.96
N VAL A 240 -6.14 -1.01 -3.74
CA VAL A 240 -5.36 -1.83 -2.81
C VAL A 240 -3.97 -2.00 -3.42
N CYS A 241 -3.08 -1.04 -3.18
CA CYS A 241 -1.66 -1.20 -3.42
C CYS A 241 -1.08 -2.12 -2.32
N LEU A 242 -1.02 -3.41 -2.61
CA LEU A 242 -0.04 -4.29 -1.99
C LEU A 242 1.28 -4.09 -2.77
N LEU A 243 2.14 -3.22 -2.23
CA LEU A 243 3.56 -3.17 -2.60
C LEU A 243 4.35 -4.18 -1.76
#